data_AF-A0A7J3C6S2-F1
#
_entry.id   AF-A0A7J3C6S2-F1
#
_cell.length_a   1.000
_cell.length_b   1.000
_cell.length_c   1.000
_cell.angle_alpha   90.00
_cell.angle_beta   90.00
_cell.angle_gamma   90.00
#
_symmetry.space_group_name_H-M   'P 1'
#
loop_
_entity.id
_entity.type
_entity.pdbx_description
1 polymer ?
#
loop_
_entity_poly.entity_id
_entity_poly.type
_entity_poly.pdbx_seq_one_letter_code
_entity_poly.pdbx_strand_id
1 'polypeptide(L)'
;MRPEYVLKRLRNIQISFYSDGLGDPTFVTLYSILDLVLTFVAGLLFGLAIKKGAVAFVLALVGFIIAGYVGLTFIPKVSLTYEFHKIIGLLSAYVGEFQFGALALTLSVIIFLAGLAIGIWKG
;
A
#
# COMPACT_ATOMS: atom_id res chain seq x y z
N MET A 1 19.29 -50.19 6.87
CA MET A 1 19.26 -49.00 5.98
C MET A 1 19.98 -47.87 6.71
N ARG A 2 21.08 -47.31 6.18
CA ARG A 2 21.89 -46.32 6.93
C ARG A 2 21.23 -44.93 6.90
N PRO A 3 21.12 -44.22 8.03
CA PRO A 3 20.40 -42.94 8.14
C PRO A 3 21.02 -41.80 7.31
N GLU A 4 22.30 -41.94 6.97
CA GLU A 4 23.10 -40.99 6.20
C GLU A 4 22.57 -40.79 4.77
N TYR A 5 22.04 -41.85 4.15
CA TYR A 5 21.45 -41.78 2.81
C TYR A 5 20.12 -41.04 2.80
N VAL A 6 19.35 -41.12 3.87
CA VAL A 6 18.06 -40.43 3.99
C VAL A 6 18.29 -38.93 4.06
N LEU A 7 19.24 -38.49 4.88
CA LEU A 7 19.58 -37.07 5.01
C LEU A 7 20.15 -36.47 3.71
N LYS A 8 20.98 -37.23 2.98
CA LYS A 8 21.51 -36.79 1.68
C LYS A 8 20.41 -36.68 0.62
N ARG A 9 19.44 -37.60 0.64
CA ARG A 9 18.30 -37.57 -0.28
C ARG A 9 17.34 -36.43 0.04
N LEU A 10 17.05 -36.19 1.31
CA LEU A 10 16.21 -35.08 1.75
C LEU A 10 16.83 -33.72 1.41
N ARG A 11 18.15 -33.58 1.58
CA ARG A 11 18.88 -32.37 1.18
C ARG A 11 18.79 -32.10 -0.32
N ASN A 12 18.98 -33.13 -1.16
CA ASN A 12 18.86 -32.99 -2.61
C ASN A 12 17.44 -32.64 -3.06
N ILE A 13 16.41 -33.18 -2.38
CA ILE A 13 15.01 -32.86 -2.68
C ILE A 13 14.70 -31.38 -2.36
N GLN A 14 15.19 -30.87 -1.23
CA GLN A 14 15.00 -29.46 -0.85
C GLN A 14 15.70 -28.49 -1.82
N ILE A 15 16.90 -28.83 -2.30
CA ILE A 15 17.64 -27.99 -3.26
C ILE A 15 16.95 -27.99 -4.64
N SER A 16 16.39 -29.12 -5.08
CA SER A 16 15.62 -29.18 -6.34
C SER A 16 14.38 -28.30 -6.28
N PHE A 17 13.61 -28.38 -5.19
CA PHE A 17 12.39 -27.57 -5.04
C PHE A 17 12.67 -26.06 -4.98
N TYR A 18 13.80 -25.68 -4.38
CA TYR A 18 14.23 -24.29 -4.34
C TYR A 18 14.74 -23.80 -5.71
N SER A 19 15.37 -24.66 -6.50
CA SER A 19 15.87 -24.35 -7.84
C SER A 19 14.74 -24.20 -8.87
N ASP A 20 13.68 -25.01 -8.75
CA ASP A 20 12.56 -25.03 -9.70
C ASP A 20 11.59 -23.84 -9.50
N GLY A 21 11.55 -23.26 -8.29
CA GLY A 21 10.68 -22.12 -7.97
C GLY A 21 11.31 -20.73 -8.14
N LEU A 22 12.65 -20.62 -8.11
CA LEU A 22 13.36 -19.34 -8.21
C LEU A 22 14.15 -19.15 -9.51
N GLY A 23 14.32 -20.22 -10.31
CA GLY A 23 15.15 -20.24 -11.52
C GLY A 23 14.40 -20.04 -12.83
N ASP A 24 13.07 -20.12 -12.82
CA ASP A 24 12.27 -19.92 -14.04
C ASP A 24 11.96 -18.41 -14.22
N PRO A 25 12.53 -17.77 -15.27
CA PRO A 25 12.36 -16.33 -15.51
C PRO A 25 10.90 -15.95 -15.76
N THR A 26 10.02 -16.90 -16.07
CA THR A 26 8.59 -16.63 -16.27
C THR A 26 7.86 -16.30 -14.97
N PHE A 27 8.24 -16.88 -13.82
CA PHE A 27 7.61 -16.56 -12.54
C PHE A 27 7.98 -15.15 -12.07
N VAL A 28 9.27 -14.80 -12.07
CA VAL A 28 9.78 -13.49 -11.63
C VAL A 28 9.18 -12.33 -12.45
N THR A 29 8.98 -12.55 -13.75
CA THR A 29 8.37 -11.56 -14.64
C THR A 29 6.86 -11.40 -14.42
N LEU A 30 6.14 -12.50 -14.12
CA LEU A 30 4.71 -12.47 -13.82
C LEU A 30 4.39 -11.68 -12.54
N TYR A 31 5.17 -11.89 -11.47
CA TYR A 31 5.02 -11.12 -10.22
C TYR A 31 5.29 -9.63 -10.44
N SER A 32 6.31 -9.30 -11.23
CA SER A 32 6.65 -7.90 -11.54
C SER A 32 5.55 -7.18 -12.32
N ILE A 33 4.91 -7.86 -13.28
CA ILE A 33 3.77 -7.31 -14.03
C ILE A 33 2.55 -7.15 -13.13
N LEU A 34 2.30 -8.12 -12.24
CA LEU A 34 1.19 -8.07 -11.31
C LEU A 34 1.33 -6.87 -10.35
N ASP A 35 2.51 -6.66 -9.79
CA ASP A 35 2.80 -5.52 -8.90
C ASP A 35 2.57 -4.18 -9.61
N LEU A 36 2.91 -4.09 -10.90
CA LEU A 36 2.72 -2.89 -11.69
C LEU A 36 1.23 -2.58 -11.92
N VAL A 37 0.44 -3.61 -12.26
CA VAL A 37 -1.01 -3.50 -12.44
C VAL A 37 -1.69 -3.17 -11.11
N LEU A 38 -1.29 -3.82 -10.01
CA LEU A 38 -1.81 -3.54 -8.67
C LEU A 38 -1.53 -2.09 -8.26
N THR A 39 -0.32 -1.61 -8.52
CA THR A 39 0.08 -0.22 -8.23
C THR A 39 -0.77 0.77 -9.03
N PHE A 40 -1.04 0.50 -10.31
CA PHE A 40 -1.93 1.32 -11.13
C PHE A 40 -3.37 1.34 -10.59
N VAL A 41 -3.93 0.17 -10.30
CA VAL A 41 -5.30 0.03 -9.77
C VAL A 41 -5.42 0.69 -8.40
N ALA A 42 -4.42 0.54 -7.53
CA ALA A 42 -4.37 1.21 -6.24
C ALA A 42 -4.39 2.73 -6.40
N GLY A 43 -3.58 3.28 -7.31
CA GLY A 43 -3.60 4.70 -7.66
C GLY A 43 -4.98 5.17 -8.13
N LEU A 44 -5.63 4.39 -9.01
CA LEU A 44 -6.96 4.69 -9.54
C LEU A 44 -8.05 4.70 -8.46
N LEU A 45 -8.05 3.69 -7.57
CA LEU A 45 -8.98 3.63 -6.43
C LEU A 45 -8.75 4.77 -5.44
N PHE A 46 -7.49 5.13 -5.17
CA PHE A 46 -7.17 6.29 -4.34
C PHE A 46 -7.66 7.59 -4.97
N GLY A 47 -7.49 7.79 -6.28
CA GLY A 47 -7.98 8.98 -6.97
C GLY A 47 -9.51 9.13 -6.86
N LEU A 48 -10.24 8.04 -7.04
CA LEU A 48 -11.69 7.98 -6.85
C LEU A 48 -12.09 8.27 -5.40
N ALA A 49 -11.37 7.69 -4.44
CA ALA A 49 -11.60 7.88 -3.01
C ALA A 49 -11.32 9.32 -2.57
N ILE A 50 -10.31 10.00 -3.13
CA ILE A 50 -10.01 11.41 -2.82
C ILE A 50 -11.17 12.31 -3.24
N LYS A 51 -11.73 12.14 -4.45
CA LYS A 51 -12.82 13.01 -4.91
C LYS A 51 -14.07 12.85 -4.04
N LYS A 52 -14.47 11.60 -3.77
CA LYS A 52 -15.64 11.31 -2.92
C LYS A 52 -15.39 11.63 -1.45
N GLY A 53 -14.17 11.38 -0.97
CA GLY A 53 -13.73 11.67 0.39
C GLY A 53 -13.64 13.17 0.66
N ALA A 54 -13.20 13.98 -0.31
CA ALA A 54 -13.21 15.43 -0.20
C ALA A 54 -14.64 15.98 -0.06
N VAL A 55 -15.58 15.47 -0.87
CA VAL A 55 -17.00 15.85 -0.75
C VAL A 55 -17.57 15.46 0.61
N ALA A 56 -17.27 14.25 1.09
CA ALA A 56 -17.68 13.80 2.42
C ALA A 56 -17.05 14.62 3.55
N PHE A 57 -15.78 15.01 3.41
CA PHE A 57 -15.08 15.86 4.37
C PHE A 57 -15.70 17.26 4.45
N VAL A 58 -16.04 17.85 3.30
CA VAL A 58 -16.74 19.14 3.26
C VAL A 58 -18.12 19.03 3.92
N LEU A 59 -18.89 17.99 3.62
CA LEU A 59 -20.17 17.72 4.29
C LEU A 59 -20.02 17.52 5.80
N ALA A 60 -18.97 16.81 6.23
CA ALA A 60 -18.66 16.63 7.65
C ALA A 60 -18.31 17.97 8.32
N LEU A 61 -17.57 18.85 7.64
CA LEU A 61 -17.21 20.17 8.13
C LEU A 61 -18.45 21.08 8.27
N VAL A 62 -19.34 21.05 7.29
CA VAL A 62 -20.64 21.74 7.34
C VAL A 62 -21.50 21.18 8.49
N GLY A 63 -21.59 19.85 8.61
CA GLY A 63 -22.29 19.20 9.73
C GLY A 63 -21.72 19.57 11.09
N PHE A 64 -20.40 19.71 11.20
CA PHE A 64 -19.72 20.13 12.42
C PHE A 64 -20.09 21.57 12.82
N ILE A 65 -20.17 22.49 11.86
CA ILE A 65 -20.61 23.88 12.09
C ILE A 65 -22.06 23.91 12.57
N ILE A 66 -22.96 23.15 11.93
CA ILE A 66 -24.37 23.07 12.32
C ILE A 66 -24.51 22.44 13.71
N ALA A 67 -23.77 21.37 14.00
CA ALA A 67 -23.79 20.73 15.32
C ALA A 67 -23.32 21.68 16.43
N GLY A 68 -22.30 22.51 16.16
CA GLY A 68 -21.86 23.58 17.05
C GLY A 68 -22.95 24.63 17.29
N TYR A 69 -23.71 25.00 16.25
CA TYR A 69 -24.83 25.94 16.37
C TYR A 69 -26.03 25.38 17.13
N VAL A 70 -26.34 24.08 16.96
CA VAL A 70 -27.44 23.38 17.64
C VAL A 70 -27.07 23.00 19.09
N GLY A 71 -25.83 23.25 19.52
CA GLY A 71 -25.39 23.00 20.90
C GLY A 71 -25.19 21.52 21.24
N LEU A 72 -24.99 20.66 20.23
CA LEU A 72 -24.66 19.26 20.43
C LEU A 72 -23.27 19.16 21.08
N THR A 73 -23.25 19.11 22.40
CA THR A 73 -22.03 19.16 23.25
C THR A 73 -21.23 17.85 23.25
N PHE A 74 -21.46 16.97 22.27
CA PHE A 74 -20.70 15.74 22.05
C PHE A 74 -19.44 15.97 21.22
N ILE A 75 -18.76 17.10 21.44
CA ILE A 75 -17.48 17.39 20.79
C ILE A 75 -16.38 16.95 21.76
N PRO A 76 -15.81 15.73 21.62
CA PRO A 76 -14.57 15.43 22.30
C PRO A 76 -13.55 16.47 21.87
N LYS A 77 -12.90 17.10 22.86
CA LYS A 77 -11.79 18.03 22.65
C LYS A 77 -10.56 17.24 22.17
N VAL A 78 -10.65 16.62 21.00
CA VAL A 78 -9.53 15.96 20.34
C VAL A 78 -8.63 17.07 19.83
N SER A 79 -7.48 17.23 20.47
CA SER A 79 -6.43 18.11 19.98
C SER A 79 -5.92 17.55 18.65
N LEU A 80 -6.35 18.16 17.54
CA LEU A 80 -5.91 17.81 16.19
C LEU A 80 -4.37 17.69 16.10
N THR A 81 -3.65 18.53 16.83
CA THR A 81 -2.19 18.55 16.92
C THR A 81 -1.57 17.21 17.35
N TYR A 82 -2.22 16.47 18.25
CA TYR A 82 -1.72 15.20 18.78
C TYR A 82 -1.89 14.05 17.78
N GLU A 83 -3.04 14.00 17.10
CA GLU A 83 -3.32 12.97 16.09
C GLU A 83 -2.45 13.16 14.84
N PHE A 84 -2.23 14.40 14.40
CA PHE A 84 -1.34 14.69 13.27
C PHE A 84 0.12 14.28 13.54
N HIS A 85 0.65 14.55 14.74
CA HIS A 85 2.01 14.12 15.10
C HIS A 85 2.16 12.61 15.11
N LYS A 86 1.13 11.88 15.55
CA LYS A 86 1.14 10.42 15.62
C LYS A 86 1.14 9.79 14.22
N ILE A 87 0.37 10.35 13.29
CA ILE A 87 0.33 9.93 11.89
C ILE A 87 1.69 10.17 11.20
N ILE A 88 2.30 11.33 11.42
CA ILE A 88 3.61 11.67 10.83
C ILE A 88 4.72 10.76 11.39
N GLY A 89 4.68 10.48 12.70
CA GLY A 89 5.64 9.59 13.35
C GLY A 89 5.56 8.15 12.82
N LEU A 90 4.34 7.62 12.64
CA LEU A 90 4.13 6.31 12.02
C LEU A 90 4.63 6.30 10.58
N LEU A 91 4.32 7.34 9.79
CA LEU A 91 4.77 7.42 8.39
C LEU A 91 6.30 7.41 8.28
N SER A 92 6.99 8.14 9.16
CA SER A 92 8.46 8.18 9.17
C SER A 92 9.12 6.83 9.52
N ALA A 93 8.47 6.02 10.37
CA ALA A 93 8.98 4.71 10.76
C ALA A 93 8.89 3.70 9.60
N TYR A 94 7.82 3.76 8.80
CA TYR A 94 7.63 2.83 7.67
C TYR A 94 8.43 3.22 6.43
N VAL A 95 8.67 4.51 6.19
CA VAL A 95 9.41 4.97 4.99
C VAL A 95 10.90 4.61 5.05
N GLY A 96 11.46 4.39 6.24
CA GLY A 96 12.87 4.02 6.43
C GLY A 96 13.24 2.58 6.03
N GLU A 97 12.28 1.65 5.97
CA GLU A 97 12.53 0.23 5.69
C GLU A 97 12.34 -0.15 4.20
N PHE A 98 11.85 0.75 3.36
CA PHE A 98 11.62 0.48 1.94
C PHE A 98 12.87 0.70 1.09
N GLN A 99 13.73 -0.32 1.02
CA GLN A 99 14.84 -0.38 0.06
C GLN A 99 14.34 -0.84 -1.31
N PHE A 100 13.60 0.02 -2.02
CA PHE A 100 13.27 -0.24 -3.41
C PHE A 100 14.47 0.12 -4.31
N GLY A 101 14.81 -0.77 -5.25
CA GLY A 101 15.77 -0.45 -6.31
C GLY A 101 15.31 0.77 -7.11
N ALA A 102 16.18 1.78 -7.26
CA ALA A 102 15.82 3.12 -7.74
C ALA A 102 15.01 3.14 -9.06
N LEU A 103 15.29 2.23 -10.00
CA LEU A 103 14.59 2.15 -11.28
C LEU A 103 13.14 1.63 -11.16
N ALA A 104 12.92 0.61 -10.32
CA ALA A 104 11.59 0.04 -10.10
C ALA A 104 10.68 1.00 -9.31
N LEU A 105 11.27 1.73 -8.37
CA LEU A 105 10.59 2.76 -7.57
C LEU A 105 10.06 3.88 -8.48
N THR A 106 10.91 4.36 -9.40
CA THR A 106 10.54 5.47 -10.30
C THR A 106 9.39 5.08 -11.23
N LEU A 107 9.44 3.89 -11.83
CA LEU A 107 8.39 3.40 -12.73
C LEU A 107 7.06 3.15 -11.98
N SER A 108 7.13 2.49 -10.83
CA SER A 108 5.98 2.24 -9.95
C SER A 108 5.29 3.53 -9.55
N VAL A 109 6.05 4.55 -9.10
CA VAL A 109 5.51 5.85 -8.68
C VAL A 109 4.86 6.59 -9.84
N ILE A 110 5.46 6.57 -11.04
CA ILE A 110 4.88 7.21 -12.23
C ILE A 110 3.55 6.55 -12.60
N ILE A 111 3.47 5.21 -12.57
CA ILE A 111 2.25 4.47 -12.90
C ILE A 111 1.18 4.65 -11.83
N PHE A 112 1.56 4.71 -10.55
CA PHE A 112 0.67 5.07 -9.45
C PHE A 112 0.07 6.47 -9.66
N LEU A 113 0.91 7.47 -9.96
CA LEU A 113 0.48 8.85 -10.20
C LEU A 113 -0.41 8.95 -11.45
N ALA A 114 -0.12 8.21 -12.51
CA ALA A 114 -0.97 8.14 -13.69
C ALA A 114 -2.36 7.55 -13.35
N GLY A 115 -2.39 6.45 -12.59
CA GLY A 115 -3.63 5.87 -12.07
C GLY A 115 -4.41 6.86 -11.21
N LEU A 116 -3.72 7.56 -10.30
CA LEU A 116 -4.30 8.59 -9.44
C LEU A 116 -4.88 9.77 -10.23
N ALA A 117 -4.14 10.28 -11.21
CA ALA A 117 -4.61 11.38 -12.07
C ALA A 117 -5.87 10.99 -12.84
N ILE A 118 -5.91 9.79 -13.41
CA ILE A 118 -7.09 9.25 -14.09
C ILE A 118 -8.26 9.07 -13.10
N GLY A 119 -7.97 8.52 -11.92
CA GLY A 119 -8.96 8.32 -10.86
C GLY A 119 -9.58 9.62 -10.37
N ILE A 120 -8.80 10.70 -10.26
CA ILE A 120 -9.31 12.04 -9.90
C ILE A 120 -10.15 12.64 -11.03
N TRP A 121 -9.70 12.51 -12.30
CA TRP A 121 -10.41 13.09 -13.44
C TRP A 121 -11.76 12.40 -13.69
N LYS A 122 -11.79 11.07 -13.68
CA LYS A 122 -12.99 10.27 -13.97
C LYS A 122 -13.87 9.98 -12.75
N GLY A 123 -13.32 10.09 -11.54
CA GLY A 123 -14.01 9.73 -10.30
C GLY A 123 -15.12 10.67 -9.88
#